data_AF-A0A2R7M268-F1
#
_entry.id   AF-A0A2R7M268-F1
#
_cell.length_a   1.000
_cell.length_b   1.000
_cell.length_c   1.000
_cell.angle_alpha   90.00
_cell.angle_beta   90.00
_cell.angle_gamma   90.00
#
_symmetry.space_group_name_H-M   'P 1'
#
loop_
_entity.id
_entity.type
_entity.pdbx_description
1 polymer ?
#
loop_
_entity_poly.entity_id
_entity_poly.type
_entity_poly.pdbx_seq_one_letter_code
_entity_poly.pdbx_strand_id
1 'polypeptide(L)'
;MKTKSSILLVLFCFLNLALYAQQKTSKEIKAEQALKKQKEIEALIDSKKFDFEAEKVTPQGGRLIFIDYNTYFLKFNPEKTTCDLPFFGRAFSVPYG
;
A
#
# COMPACT_ATOMS: atom_id res chain seq x y z
N MET A 1 -15.57 -48.02 29.86
CA MET A 1 -15.03 -47.56 28.55
C MET A 1 -15.86 -46.42 27.93
N LYS A 2 -17.20 -46.45 28.03
CA LYS A 2 -18.10 -45.46 27.42
C LYS A 2 -17.90 -44.01 27.91
N THR A 3 -17.62 -43.80 29.20
CA THR A 3 -17.38 -42.46 29.78
C THR A 3 -16.05 -41.85 29.34
N LYS A 4 -14.99 -42.66 29.26
CA LYS A 4 -13.65 -42.21 28.81
C LYS A 4 -13.66 -41.78 27.33
N SER A 5 -14.35 -42.52 26.46
CA SER A 5 -14.53 -42.11 25.05
C SER A 5 -15.37 -40.85 24.90
N SER A 6 -16.39 -40.65 25.74
CA SER A 6 -17.21 -39.43 25.72
C SER A 6 -16.39 -38.18 26.10
N ILE A 7 -15.55 -38.29 27.14
CA ILE A 7 -14.65 -37.21 27.56
C ILE A 7 -13.64 -36.85 26.46
N LEU A 8 -13.09 -37.87 25.78
CA LEU A 8 -12.14 -37.67 24.69
C LEU A 8 -12.78 -36.94 23.50
N LEU A 9 -14.03 -37.26 23.18
CA LEU A 9 -14.77 -36.63 22.09
C LEU A 9 -15.10 -35.17 22.39
N VAL A 10 -15.48 -34.87 23.63
CA VAL A 10 -15.70 -33.49 24.09
C VAL A 10 -14.41 -32.67 24.02
N LEU A 11 -13.28 -33.22 24.47
CA LEU A 11 -11.98 -32.56 24.39
C LEU A 11 -11.56 -32.28 22.94
N PHE A 12 -11.83 -33.21 22.02
CA PHE A 12 -11.58 -33.01 20.60
C PHE A 12 -12.42 -31.88 20.00
N CYS A 13 -13.70 -31.75 20.39
CA CYS A 13 -14.54 -30.64 19.96
C CYS A 13 -14.01 -29.27 20.44
N PHE A 14 -13.51 -29.18 21.67
CA PHE A 14 -12.93 -27.93 22.19
C PHE A 14 -11.62 -27.53 21.50
N LEU A 15 -10.80 -28.50 21.09
CA LEU A 15 -9.57 -28.23 20.33
C LEU A 15 -9.86 -27.63 18.93
N ASN A 16 -10.94 -28.05 18.28
CA ASN A 16 -11.33 -27.52 16.97
C ASN A 16 -11.83 -26.06 17.03
N LEU A 17 -12.47 -25.65 18.14
CA LEU A 17 -12.95 -24.27 18.33
C LEU A 17 -11.80 -23.27 18.54
N ALA A 18 -10.69 -23.70 19.16
CA ALA A 18 -9.51 -22.86 19.37
C ALA A 18 -8.81 -22.47 18.06
N LEU A 19 -8.88 -23.29 17.01
CA LEU A 19 -8.29 -22.96 15.70
C LEU A 19 -8.99 -21.79 15.00
N TYR A 20 -10.31 -21.67 15.12
CA TYR A 20 -11.07 -20.59 14.50
C TYR A 20 -10.91 -19.23 15.23
N ALA A 21 -10.60 -19.26 16.53
CA ALA A 21 -10.36 -18.05 17.32
C ALA A 21 -8.98 -17.41 17.06
N GLN A 22 -8.04 -18.15 16.47
CA GLN A 22 -6.70 -17.67 16.13
C GLN A 22 -6.61 -17.10 14.70
N GLN A 23 -7.75 -16.90 14.02
CA GLN A 23 -7.75 -16.22 12.75
C GLN A 23 -7.40 -14.74 12.96
N LYS A 24 -6.22 -14.32 12.44
CA LYS A 24 -5.76 -12.93 12.50
C LYS A 24 -6.89 -11.99 12.11
N THR A 25 -7.11 -10.98 12.93
CA THR A 25 -8.20 -10.02 12.65
C THR A 25 -7.93 -9.31 11.33
N SER A 26 -8.98 -8.87 10.62
CA SER A 26 -8.81 -8.12 9.37
C SER A 26 -7.94 -6.86 9.55
N LYS A 27 -7.86 -6.33 10.78
CA LYS A 27 -6.97 -5.22 11.14
C LYS A 27 -5.50 -5.65 11.18
N GLU A 28 -5.19 -6.77 11.82
CA GLU A 28 -3.83 -7.33 11.87
C GLU A 28 -3.32 -7.70 10.48
N ILE A 29 -4.16 -8.31 9.64
CA ILE A 29 -3.79 -8.66 8.26
C ILE A 29 -3.45 -7.40 7.46
N LYS A 30 -4.27 -6.34 7.56
CA LYS A 30 -4.01 -5.06 6.90
C LYS A 30 -2.71 -4.40 7.41
N ALA A 31 -2.46 -4.45 8.71
CA ALA A 31 -1.24 -3.91 9.31
C ALA A 31 0.01 -4.67 8.82
N GLU A 32 -0.04 -5.99 8.76
CA GLU A 32 1.06 -6.81 8.24
C GLU A 32 1.31 -6.54 6.74
N GLN A 33 0.25 -6.39 5.94
CA GLN A 33 0.36 -6.02 4.53
C GLN A 33 0.96 -4.62 4.34
N ALA A 34 0.56 -3.64 5.16
CA ALA A 34 1.11 -2.30 5.13
C ALA A 34 2.62 -2.30 5.47
N LEU A 35 3.03 -3.05 6.48
CA LEU A 35 4.44 -3.21 6.84
C LEU A 35 5.26 -3.90 5.75
N LYS A 36 4.70 -4.92 5.08
CA LYS A 36 5.34 -5.59 3.94
C LYS A 36 5.55 -4.60 2.78
N LYS A 37 4.50 -3.87 2.40
CA LYS A 37 4.58 -2.84 1.35
C LYS A 37 5.58 -1.74 1.69
N GLN A 38 5.62 -1.30 2.95
CA GLN A 38 6.59 -0.30 3.38
C GLN A 38 8.03 -0.79 3.16
N LYS A 39 8.35 -2.02 3.56
CA LYS A 39 9.70 -2.60 3.36
C LYS A 39 10.05 -2.76 1.87
N GLU A 40 9.08 -3.14 1.05
CA GLU A 40 9.26 -3.23 -0.41
C GLU A 40 9.58 -1.85 -1.00
N ILE A 41 8.86 -0.80 -0.58
CA ILE A 41 9.10 0.58 -1.01
C ILE A 41 10.47 1.07 -0.53
N GLU A 42 10.85 0.81 0.72
CA GLU A 42 12.18 1.16 1.25
C GLU A 42 13.29 0.52 0.41
N ALA A 43 13.17 -0.77 0.08
CA ALA A 43 14.12 -1.45 -0.79
C ALA A 43 14.18 -0.87 -2.21
N LEU A 44 13.03 -0.45 -2.77
CA LEU A 44 12.97 0.23 -4.08
C LEU A 44 13.69 1.60 -4.04
N ILE A 45 13.47 2.38 -2.98
CA ILE A 45 14.14 3.68 -2.78
C ILE A 45 15.65 3.47 -2.63
N ASP A 46 16.08 2.50 -1.83
CA ASP A 46 17.50 2.18 -1.60
C ASP A 46 18.20 1.72 -2.89
N SER A 47 17.49 1.00 -3.77
CA SER A 47 18.00 0.59 -5.08
C SER A 47 18.27 1.78 -6.02
N LYS A 48 17.69 2.96 -5.70
CA LYS A 48 17.72 4.18 -6.51
C LYS A 48 17.20 3.98 -7.94
N LYS A 49 16.46 2.91 -8.21
CA LYS A 49 15.94 2.58 -9.53
C LYS A 49 14.48 2.15 -9.41
N PHE A 50 13.57 3.07 -9.66
CA PHE A 50 12.14 2.84 -9.52
C PHE A 50 11.32 3.71 -10.46
N ASP A 51 10.15 3.22 -10.82
CA ASP A 51 9.16 3.92 -11.61
C ASP A 51 8.00 4.31 -10.69
N PHE A 52 7.65 5.59 -10.69
CA PHE A 52 6.50 6.15 -10.01
C PHE A 52 5.44 6.54 -11.04
N GLU A 53 4.23 6.04 -10.86
CA GLU A 53 3.06 6.31 -11.69
C GLU A 53 2.06 7.16 -10.89
N ALA A 54 1.66 8.30 -11.44
CA ALA A 54 0.81 9.24 -10.72
C ALA A 54 -0.67 8.91 -10.93
N GLU A 55 -1.34 8.43 -9.88
CA GLU A 55 -2.79 8.15 -9.90
C GLU A 55 -3.63 9.37 -9.47
N LYS A 56 -3.08 10.20 -8.59
CA LYS A 56 -3.79 11.33 -7.98
C LYS A 56 -2.83 12.47 -7.67
N VAL A 57 -3.37 13.67 -7.65
CA VAL A 57 -2.60 14.89 -7.40
C VAL A 57 -3.40 15.82 -6.49
N THR A 58 -2.67 16.51 -5.62
CA THR A 58 -3.21 17.54 -4.74
C THR A 58 -2.49 18.86 -5.09
N PRO A 59 -3.03 19.67 -6.02
CA PRO A 59 -2.44 20.95 -6.37
C PRO A 59 -2.41 21.93 -5.19
N GLN A 60 -1.75 23.07 -5.36
CA GLN A 60 -1.66 24.12 -4.34
C GLN A 60 -3.03 24.60 -3.82
N GLY A 61 -4.11 24.45 -4.60
CA GLY A 61 -5.48 24.73 -4.17
C GLY A 61 -6.12 23.68 -3.25
N GLY A 62 -5.40 22.62 -2.88
CA GLY A 62 -5.85 21.59 -1.92
C GLY A 62 -6.86 20.57 -2.45
N ARG A 63 -7.42 20.77 -3.65
CA ARG A 63 -8.36 19.84 -4.27
C ARG A 63 -7.65 18.54 -4.69
N LEU A 64 -8.13 17.38 -4.26
CA LEU A 64 -7.67 16.10 -4.80
C LEU A 64 -8.25 15.88 -6.20
N ILE A 65 -7.39 15.53 -7.16
CA ILE A 65 -7.76 15.22 -8.55
C ILE A 65 -7.24 13.82 -8.87
N PHE A 66 -8.12 12.96 -9.38
CA PHE A 66 -7.75 11.65 -9.92
C PHE A 66 -7.31 11.81 -11.37
N ILE A 67 -6.29 11.07 -11.77
CA ILE A 67 -5.69 11.14 -13.09
C ILE A 67 -6.07 9.85 -13.83
N ASP A 68 -6.90 9.98 -14.87
CA ASP A 68 -7.59 8.83 -15.46
C ASP A 68 -6.77 8.05 -16.50
N TYR A 69 -5.60 8.55 -16.92
CA TYR A 69 -4.89 8.05 -18.10
C TYR A 69 -3.51 7.41 -17.86
N ASN A 70 -3.03 7.36 -16.62
CA ASN A 70 -1.68 6.86 -16.26
C ASN A 70 -0.55 7.33 -17.20
N THR A 71 -0.70 8.55 -17.74
CA THR A 71 0.28 9.14 -18.66
C THR A 71 1.43 9.80 -17.92
N TYR A 72 1.25 10.06 -16.62
CA TYR A 72 2.19 10.82 -15.83
C TYR A 72 3.05 9.91 -14.98
N PHE A 73 4.36 10.05 -15.13
CA PHE A 73 5.32 9.15 -14.53
C PHE A 73 6.61 9.86 -14.13
N LEU A 74 7.36 9.20 -13.26
CA LEU A 74 8.75 9.47 -12.94
C LEU A 74 9.52 8.15 -12.97
N LYS A 75 10.44 8.00 -13.93
CA LYS A 75 11.40 6.89 -13.95
C LYS A 75 12.70 7.41 -13.37
N PHE A 76 12.96 7.04 -12.12
CA PHE A 76 14.14 7.46 -11.39
C PHE A 76 15.28 6.47 -11.58
N ASN A 77 16.45 6.99 -11.96
CA ASN A 77 17.71 6.26 -12.05
C ASN A 77 18.84 7.28 -11.86
N PRO A 78 19.94 6.96 -11.13
CA PRO A 78 21.02 7.90 -10.86
C PRO A 78 21.72 8.44 -12.10
N GLU A 79 21.73 7.68 -13.20
CA GLU A 79 22.37 8.09 -14.46
C GLU A 79 21.46 8.97 -15.30
N LYS A 80 20.16 8.64 -15.34
CA LYS A 80 19.18 9.33 -16.17
C LYS A 80 17.79 9.21 -15.56
N THR A 81 17.28 10.33 -15.09
CA THR A 81 15.89 10.44 -14.64
C THR A 81 15.04 11.01 -15.77
N THR A 82 13.90 10.38 -16.05
CA THR A 82 12.91 10.87 -17.02
C THR A 82 11.56 11.01 -16.36
N CYS A 83 10.89 12.12 -16.61
CA CYS A 83 9.69 12.50 -15.87
C CYS A 83 8.73 13.25 -16.79
N ASP A 84 7.45 12.92 -16.70
CA ASP A 84 6.33 13.69 -17.24
C ASP A 84 5.28 13.79 -16.14
N LEU A 85 5.39 14.84 -15.32
CA LEU A 85 4.46 15.08 -14.22
C LEU A 85 3.68 16.37 -14.48
N PRO A 86 2.37 16.40 -14.18
CA PRO A 86 1.49 17.51 -14.54
C PRO A 86 1.76 18.73 -13.66
N PHE A 87 1.84 19.91 -14.27
CA PHE A 87 1.89 21.19 -13.56
C PHE A 87 0.47 21.77 -13.43
N PHE A 88 0.03 21.99 -12.18
CA PHE A 88 -1.30 22.56 -11.86
C PHE A 88 -1.24 24.00 -11.31
N GLY A 89 -0.12 24.71 -11.50
CA GLY A 89 0.01 26.10 -11.07
C GLY A 89 -0.57 27.10 -12.08
N ARG A 90 -0.69 28.36 -11.65
CA ARG A 90 -1.00 29.48 -12.55
C ARG A 90 0.31 30.06 -13.10
N ALA A 91 0.37 30.30 -14.40
CA ALA A 91 1.44 31.10 -14.98
C ALA A 91 1.24 32.55 -14.54
N PHE A 92 2.19 33.10 -13.79
CA PHE A 92 2.25 34.54 -13.54
C PHE A 92 3.02 35.17 -14.71
N SER A 93 2.36 35.95 -15.58
CA SER A 93 3.09 36.77 -16.53
C SER A 93 3.71 37.94 -15.78
N VAL A 94 5.03 38.06 -15.80
CA VAL A 94 5.69 39.30 -15.38
C VAL A 94 5.45 40.33 -16.49
N PRO A 95 4.96 41.55 -16.20
CA PRO A 95 4.95 42.60 -17.22
C PRO A 95 6.38 42.82 -17.70
N TYR A 96 6.60 42.72 -19.00
CA TYR A 96 7.88 43.09 -19.59
C TYR A 96 8.02 44.61 -19.50
N GLY A 97 9.11 45.07 -18.88
CA GLY A 97 9.74 46.39 -19.06
C GLY A 97 8.88 47.62 -18.80
#